data_AF-A0A5N6IFR1-F1
#
_entry.id   AF-A0A5N6IFR1-F1
#
_cell.length_a   1.000
_cell.length_b   1.000
_cell.length_c   1.000
_cell.angle_alpha   90.00
_cell.angle_beta   90.00
_cell.angle_gamma   90.00
#
_symmetry.space_group_name_H-M   'P 1'
#
loop_
_entity.id
_entity.type
_entity.pdbx_description
1 polymer ?
#
loop_
_entity_poly.entity_id
_entity_poly.type
_entity_poly.pdbx_seq_one_letter_code
_entity_poly.pdbx_strand_id
1 'polypeptide(L)'
;MSTLEDQIRSRERFRLNHIGAIDLDRETCGHDNGNTFWRHFRLFTKNIASRYTRSGLPIVFYEYDMRELWYMIIQGAKITDANHPAQDRLASQILHARGMGVLSRKNKASGVEEEASTSDGKIWVDLPFLAQEFQAAWKTADKLPARQRHNLSAFIARISAWGICDPEFFVCALSIFTDTFETRRPLTAVNDQQGGDLLPIIDLLPAAVAWFELCAYKIESLCLSAQGFETSTIGDLAREAQVFPDTGFSTSRWLFWRRRLEEISHCDHAETAALAQRGWKVMQSWGERILAINSSNDLGR
;
A
#
# COMPACT_ATOMS: atom_id res chain seq x y z
N MET A 1 -17.75 -25.64 -30.21
CA MET A 1 -17.53 -24.27 -29.71
C MET A 1 -17.06 -24.38 -28.27
N SER A 2 -16.00 -23.67 -27.87
CA SER A 2 -15.52 -23.64 -26.47
C SER A 2 -16.63 -23.07 -25.58
N THR A 3 -16.92 -23.70 -24.45
CA THR A 3 -17.89 -23.15 -23.48
C THR A 3 -17.32 -21.88 -22.82
N LEU A 4 -18.18 -21.06 -22.19
CA LEU A 4 -17.74 -19.90 -21.41
C LEU A 4 -16.77 -20.32 -20.29
N GLU A 5 -17.05 -21.45 -19.63
CA GLU A 5 -16.19 -22.02 -18.59
C GLU A 5 -14.81 -22.44 -19.13
N ASP A 6 -14.76 -23.02 -20.32
CA ASP A 6 -13.49 -23.34 -20.99
C ASP A 6 -12.67 -22.09 -21.31
N GLN A 7 -13.35 -21.02 -21.73
CA GLN A 7 -12.69 -19.74 -22.01
C GLN A 7 -12.16 -19.06 -20.74
N ILE A 8 -12.92 -19.12 -19.64
CA ILE A 8 -12.49 -18.62 -18.33
C ILE A 8 -11.26 -19.40 -17.84
N ARG A 9 -11.30 -20.73 -17.86
CA ARG A 9 -10.15 -21.58 -17.48
C ARG A 9 -8.93 -21.32 -18.35
N SER A 10 -9.13 -21.10 -19.65
CA SER A 10 -8.06 -20.73 -20.57
C SER A 10 -7.43 -19.37 -20.21
N ARG A 11 -8.27 -18.36 -19.90
CA ARG A 11 -7.79 -17.04 -19.47
C ARG A 11 -7.03 -17.10 -18.15
N GLU A 12 -7.51 -17.91 -17.21
CA GLU A 12 -6.86 -18.14 -15.92
C GLU A 12 -5.47 -18.78 -16.11
N ARG A 13 -5.37 -19.80 -16.97
CA ARG A 13 -4.07 -20.41 -17.30
C ARG A 13 -3.11 -19.42 -17.97
N PHE A 14 -3.61 -18.59 -18.89
CA PHE A 14 -2.80 -17.53 -19.51
C PHE A 14 -2.30 -16.51 -18.47
N ARG A 15 -3.14 -16.14 -17.49
CA ARG A 15 -2.77 -15.25 -16.38
C ARG A 15 -1.60 -15.84 -15.58
N LEU A 16 -1.65 -17.13 -15.25
CA LEU A 16 -0.57 -17.77 -14.48
C LEU A 16 0.76 -17.72 -15.23
N ASN A 17 0.75 -17.95 -16.55
CA ASN A 17 1.96 -17.86 -17.37
C ASN A 17 2.53 -16.42 -17.39
N HIS A 18 1.66 -15.42 -17.51
CA HIS A 18 2.08 -14.04 -17.57
C HIS A 18 2.50 -13.50 -16.19
N ILE A 19 1.91 -13.96 -15.09
CA ILE A 19 2.44 -13.76 -13.73
C ILE A 19 3.88 -14.30 -13.64
N GLY A 20 4.14 -15.52 -14.13
CA GLY A 20 5.49 -16.08 -14.18
C GLY A 20 6.47 -15.23 -14.99
N ALA A 21 6.03 -14.65 -16.11
CA ALA A 21 6.84 -13.72 -16.91
C ALA A 21 7.12 -12.40 -16.16
N ILE A 22 6.13 -11.86 -15.45
CA ILE A 22 6.29 -10.66 -14.61
C ILE A 22 7.31 -10.92 -13.49
N ASP A 23 7.26 -12.09 -12.86
CA ASP A 23 8.20 -12.46 -11.80
C ASP A 23 9.63 -12.65 -12.34
N LEU A 24 9.78 -13.23 -13.54
CA LEU A 24 11.06 -13.32 -14.23
C LEU A 24 11.61 -11.93 -14.60
N ASP A 25 10.76 -11.05 -15.13
CA ASP A 25 11.13 -9.65 -15.42
C ASP A 25 11.58 -8.94 -14.14
N ARG A 26 10.90 -9.17 -13.01
CA ARG A 26 11.30 -8.59 -11.71
C ARG A 26 12.68 -9.06 -11.27
N GLU A 27 13.03 -10.32 -11.50
CA GLU A 27 14.32 -10.92 -11.14
C GLU A 27 15.47 -10.48 -12.07
N THR A 28 15.14 -10.12 -13.32
CA THR A 28 16.13 -9.82 -14.36
C THR A 28 16.29 -8.33 -14.66
N CYS A 29 15.28 -7.51 -14.36
CA CYS A 29 15.33 -6.06 -14.59
C CYS A 29 16.19 -5.33 -13.55
N GLY A 30 16.82 -4.24 -13.98
CA GLY A 30 17.54 -3.35 -13.06
C GLY A 30 16.60 -2.58 -12.13
N HIS A 31 17.15 -2.05 -11.04
CA HIS A 31 16.40 -1.17 -10.14
C HIS A 31 16.08 0.19 -10.81
N ASP A 32 15.09 0.90 -10.28
CA ASP A 32 14.80 2.29 -10.63
C ASP A 32 14.47 2.55 -12.10
N ASN A 33 15.28 3.36 -12.78
CA ASN A 33 15.13 3.61 -14.22
C ASN A 33 15.55 2.41 -15.08
N GLY A 34 16.19 1.39 -14.49
CA GLY A 34 16.61 0.16 -15.16
C GLY A 34 15.46 -0.81 -15.45
N ASN A 35 14.28 -0.62 -14.85
CA ASN A 35 13.10 -1.45 -15.14
C ASN A 35 12.06 -0.74 -16.04
N THR A 36 11.24 -1.54 -16.72
CA THR A 36 10.23 -1.09 -17.68
C THR A 36 8.79 -1.25 -17.20
N PHE A 37 8.58 -1.54 -15.90
CA PHE A 37 7.25 -1.81 -15.34
C PHE A 37 6.24 -0.69 -15.60
N TRP A 38 6.65 0.57 -15.47
CA TRP A 38 5.77 1.72 -15.76
C TRP A 38 5.28 1.72 -17.21
N ARG A 39 6.13 1.30 -18.16
CA ARG A 39 5.80 1.23 -19.58
C ARG A 39 4.92 0.02 -19.87
N HIS A 40 5.23 -1.14 -19.29
CA HIS A 40 4.44 -2.35 -19.43
C HIS A 40 3.02 -2.13 -18.89
N PHE A 41 2.89 -1.51 -17.71
CA PHE A 41 1.62 -1.12 -17.15
C PHE A 41 0.82 -0.25 -18.12
N ARG A 42 1.42 0.84 -18.64
CA ARG A 42 0.74 1.77 -19.56
C ARG A 42 0.27 1.07 -20.84
N LEU A 43 1.09 0.18 -21.40
CA LEU A 43 0.72 -0.61 -22.57
C LEU A 43 -0.40 -1.59 -22.27
N PHE A 44 -0.38 -2.22 -21.09
CA PHE A 44 -1.40 -3.16 -20.69
C PHE A 44 -2.74 -2.48 -20.39
N THR A 45 -2.76 -1.34 -19.71
CA THR A 45 -3.96 -0.49 -19.54
C THR A 45 -4.59 -0.15 -20.90
N LYS A 46 -3.78 0.30 -21.87
CA LYS A 46 -4.26 0.58 -23.23
C LYS A 46 -4.82 -0.67 -23.92
N ASN A 47 -4.18 -1.83 -23.74
CA ASN A 47 -4.61 -3.08 -24.33
C ASN A 47 -5.98 -3.51 -23.76
N ILE A 48 -6.16 -3.45 -22.45
CA ILE A 48 -7.42 -3.73 -21.75
C ILE A 48 -8.54 -2.85 -22.33
N ALA A 49 -8.33 -1.53 -22.37
CA ALA A 49 -9.30 -0.60 -22.92
C ALA A 49 -9.63 -0.92 -24.40
N SER A 50 -8.61 -1.13 -25.23
CA SER A 50 -8.82 -1.46 -26.65
C SER A 50 -9.56 -2.78 -26.84
N ARG A 51 -9.31 -3.81 -26.01
CA ARG A 51 -10.00 -5.11 -26.10
C ARG A 51 -11.45 -5.00 -25.67
N TYR A 52 -11.72 -4.25 -24.59
CA TYR A 52 -13.08 -4.02 -24.11
C TYR A 52 -13.93 -3.32 -25.17
N THR A 53 -13.44 -2.22 -25.74
CA THR A 53 -14.17 -1.45 -26.74
C THR A 53 -14.43 -2.25 -28.03
N ARG A 54 -13.55 -3.20 -28.39
CA ARG A 54 -13.63 -3.94 -29.66
C ARG A 54 -14.34 -5.29 -29.57
N SER A 55 -14.52 -5.84 -28.37
CA SER A 55 -15.07 -7.18 -28.18
C SER A 55 -16.39 -7.17 -27.41
N GLY A 56 -17.21 -8.20 -27.63
CA GLY A 56 -18.41 -8.47 -26.84
C GLY A 56 -18.15 -9.43 -25.67
N LEU A 57 -16.90 -9.57 -25.23
CA LEU A 57 -16.58 -10.50 -24.14
C LEU A 57 -17.22 -10.03 -22.82
N PRO A 58 -17.66 -10.97 -21.95
CA PRO A 58 -18.16 -10.65 -20.62
C PRO A 58 -17.12 -9.91 -19.76
N ILE A 59 -17.61 -9.12 -18.78
CA ILE A 59 -16.75 -8.30 -17.92
C ILE A 59 -15.73 -9.12 -17.11
N VAL A 60 -16.08 -10.35 -16.71
CA VAL A 60 -15.22 -11.24 -15.91
C VAL A 60 -13.84 -11.47 -16.55
N PHE A 61 -13.72 -11.46 -17.88
CA PHE A 61 -12.42 -11.58 -18.55
C PHE A 61 -11.50 -10.40 -18.25
N TYR A 62 -12.07 -9.20 -18.11
CA TYR A 62 -11.36 -7.98 -17.81
C TYR A 62 -11.03 -7.88 -16.33
N GLU A 63 -11.83 -8.48 -15.44
CA GLU A 63 -11.48 -8.58 -14.02
C GLU A 63 -10.16 -9.32 -13.81
N TYR A 64 -9.93 -10.41 -14.55
CA TYR A 64 -8.62 -11.09 -14.57
C TYR A 64 -7.49 -10.20 -15.09
N ASP A 65 -7.74 -9.45 -16.18
CA ASP A 65 -6.75 -8.51 -16.73
C ASP A 65 -6.42 -7.40 -15.71
N MET A 66 -7.41 -6.89 -14.97
CA MET A 66 -7.26 -5.86 -13.95
C MET A 66 -6.42 -6.34 -12.77
N ARG A 67 -6.71 -7.52 -12.22
CA ARG A 67 -5.91 -8.10 -11.12
C ARG A 67 -4.46 -8.36 -11.53
N GLU A 68 -4.24 -8.78 -12.77
CA GLU A 68 -2.91 -8.95 -13.34
C GLU A 68 -2.16 -7.62 -13.54
N LEU A 69 -2.87 -6.58 -13.97
CA LEU A 69 -2.33 -5.22 -14.06
C LEU A 69 -1.88 -4.71 -12.69
N TRP A 70 -2.67 -4.97 -11.64
CA TRP A 70 -2.33 -4.63 -10.25
C TRP A 70 -1.14 -5.43 -9.73
N TYR A 71 -1.09 -6.73 -10.01
CA TYR A 71 0.06 -7.56 -9.70
C TYR A 71 1.35 -7.00 -10.31
N MET A 72 1.31 -6.62 -11.60
CA MET A 72 2.45 -6.06 -12.31
C MET A 72 3.00 -4.80 -11.63
N ILE A 73 2.13 -3.85 -11.26
CA ILE A 73 2.59 -2.62 -10.60
C ILE A 73 3.10 -2.87 -9.19
N ILE A 74 2.55 -3.84 -8.46
CA ILE A 74 3.06 -4.28 -7.16
C ILE A 74 4.49 -4.84 -7.30
N GLN A 75 4.77 -5.62 -8.35
CA GLN A 75 6.14 -6.12 -8.57
C GLN A 75 7.11 -4.99 -8.90
N GLY A 76 6.70 -4.05 -9.76
CA GLY A 76 7.49 -2.84 -10.02
C GLY A 76 7.75 -2.01 -8.77
N ALA A 77 6.76 -1.90 -7.87
CA ALA A 77 6.86 -1.17 -6.62
C ALA A 77 7.88 -1.80 -5.66
N LYS A 78 8.00 -3.14 -5.62
CA LYS A 78 8.97 -3.84 -4.77
C LYS A 78 10.42 -3.57 -5.18
N ILE A 79 10.71 -3.42 -6.47
CA ILE A 79 12.09 -3.29 -6.98
C ILE A 79 12.53 -1.85 -7.25
N THR A 80 11.60 -0.90 -7.34
CA THR A 80 11.89 0.52 -7.54
C THR A 80 12.14 1.19 -6.20
N ASP A 81 13.31 1.80 -6.03
CA ASP A 81 13.76 2.38 -4.77
C ASP A 81 12.80 3.46 -4.27
N ALA A 82 12.52 3.43 -2.96
CA ALA A 82 11.60 4.33 -2.28
C ALA A 82 11.88 5.83 -2.53
N ASN A 83 13.17 6.17 -2.60
CA ASN A 83 13.64 7.55 -2.72
C ASN A 83 13.90 7.97 -4.16
N HIS A 84 13.82 7.04 -5.12
CA HIS A 84 14.11 7.33 -6.51
C HIS A 84 12.86 7.86 -7.24
N PRO A 85 12.96 8.93 -8.06
CA PRO A 85 11.81 9.50 -8.80
C PRO A 85 11.08 8.53 -9.75
N ALA A 86 11.71 7.41 -10.08
CA ALA A 86 11.08 6.32 -10.82
C ALA A 86 9.86 5.75 -10.07
N GLN A 87 9.85 5.83 -8.74
CA GLN A 87 8.70 5.39 -7.94
C GLN A 87 7.48 6.30 -8.15
N ASP A 88 7.68 7.62 -8.24
CA ASP A 88 6.64 8.57 -8.65
C ASP A 88 6.15 8.32 -10.07
N ARG A 89 7.06 8.03 -11.00
CA ARG A 89 6.71 7.69 -12.39
C ARG A 89 5.85 6.42 -12.44
N LEU A 90 6.16 5.42 -11.62
CA LEU A 90 5.37 4.19 -11.54
C LEU A 90 4.00 4.47 -10.92
N ALA A 91 3.95 5.17 -9.79
CA ALA A 91 2.70 5.50 -9.08
C ALA A 91 1.77 6.35 -9.95
N SER A 92 2.31 7.32 -10.70
CA SER A 92 1.52 8.17 -11.62
C SER A 92 0.85 7.39 -12.75
N GLN A 93 1.24 6.13 -13.01
CA GLN A 93 0.50 5.30 -13.97
C GLN A 93 -0.90 4.91 -13.45
N ILE A 94 -1.09 4.78 -12.14
CA ILE A 94 -2.42 4.54 -11.55
C ILE A 94 -3.30 5.78 -11.73
N LEU A 95 -2.75 6.98 -11.51
CA LEU A 95 -3.44 8.23 -11.81
C LEU A 95 -3.78 8.35 -13.29
N HIS A 96 -2.86 7.96 -14.17
CA HIS A 96 -3.10 7.94 -15.61
C HIS A 96 -4.28 7.01 -15.96
N ALA A 97 -4.30 5.79 -15.42
CA ALA A 97 -5.40 4.86 -15.61
C ALA A 97 -6.72 5.49 -15.13
N ARG A 98 -6.77 6.02 -13.89
CA ARG A 98 -7.95 6.71 -13.35
C ARG A 98 -8.41 7.88 -14.22
N GLY A 99 -7.45 8.66 -14.73
CA GLY A 99 -7.68 9.81 -15.60
C GLY A 99 -8.22 9.45 -16.99
N MET A 100 -8.22 8.18 -17.40
CA MET A 100 -8.88 7.74 -18.64
C MET A 100 -10.41 7.80 -18.54
N GLY A 101 -10.98 7.96 -17.34
CA GLY A 101 -12.42 8.02 -17.13
C GLY A 101 -13.10 6.65 -17.28
N VAL A 102 -14.43 6.64 -17.20
CA VAL A 102 -15.21 5.40 -17.29
C VAL A 102 -14.97 4.71 -18.63
N LEU A 103 -14.50 3.46 -18.58
CA LEU A 103 -14.36 2.64 -19.78
C LEU A 103 -15.75 2.21 -20.28
N SER A 104 -16.05 2.48 -21.55
CA SER A 104 -17.32 2.11 -22.18
C SER A 104 -17.13 1.44 -23.55
N ARG A 105 -18.18 0.76 -24.01
CA ARG A 105 -18.27 0.21 -25.37
C ARG A 105 -19.65 0.42 -25.93
N LYS A 106 -19.77 0.48 -27.25
CA LYS A 106 -21.08 0.47 -27.91
C LYS A 106 -21.54 -0.98 -28.08
N ASN A 107 -22.67 -1.33 -27.45
CA ASN A 107 -23.26 -2.65 -27.60
C ASN A 107 -23.73 -2.84 -29.06
N LYS A 108 -23.24 -3.87 -29.73
CA LYS A 108 -23.55 -4.11 -31.15
C LYS A 108 -25.01 -4.52 -31.40
N ALA A 109 -25.68 -5.10 -30.40
CA ALA A 109 -27.06 -5.56 -30.52
C ALA A 109 -28.07 -4.44 -30.24
N SER A 110 -27.86 -3.65 -29.18
CA SER A 110 -28.80 -2.58 -28.79
C SER A 110 -28.39 -1.19 -29.29
N GLY A 111 -27.15 -0.99 -29.70
CA GLY A 111 -26.60 0.32 -30.05
C GLY A 111 -26.35 1.25 -28.86
N VAL A 112 -26.69 0.80 -27.63
CA VAL A 112 -26.55 1.56 -26.39
C VAL A 112 -25.10 1.48 -25.88
N GLU A 113 -24.65 2.54 -25.21
CA GLU A 113 -23.35 2.57 -24.55
C GLU A 113 -23.39 1.74 -23.26
N GLU A 114 -22.43 0.82 -23.11
CA GLU A 114 -22.29 -0.09 -21.99
C GLU A 114 -21.00 0.23 -21.23
N GLU A 115 -21.14 0.66 -19.99
CA GLU A 115 -20.02 0.93 -19.09
C GLU A 115 -19.40 -0.39 -18.58
N ALA A 116 -18.08 -0.42 -18.45
CA ALA A 116 -17.33 -1.54 -17.92
C ALA A 116 -17.42 -1.54 -16.38
N SER A 117 -18.48 -2.15 -15.85
CA SER A 117 -18.76 -2.20 -14.41
C SER A 117 -18.51 -3.60 -13.85
N THR A 118 -17.69 -3.68 -12.80
CA THR A 118 -17.42 -4.89 -12.02
C THR A 118 -18.23 -4.86 -10.71
N SER A 119 -18.14 -5.91 -9.89
CA SER A 119 -18.67 -5.87 -8.52
C SER A 119 -18.04 -4.77 -7.65
N ASP A 120 -16.82 -4.36 -7.98
CA ASP A 120 -15.97 -3.46 -7.19
C ASP A 120 -15.88 -2.06 -7.81
N GLY A 121 -16.80 -1.73 -8.73
CA GLY A 121 -16.90 -0.43 -9.37
C GLY A 121 -16.57 -0.43 -10.86
N LYS A 122 -16.60 0.77 -11.43
CA LYS A 122 -16.38 1.05 -12.85
C LYS A 122 -14.89 1.06 -13.17
N ILE A 123 -14.52 0.38 -14.25
CA ILE A 123 -13.12 0.30 -14.68
C ILE A 123 -12.58 1.69 -15.00
N TRP A 124 -11.34 1.88 -14.53
CA TRP A 124 -10.54 3.09 -14.43
C TRP A 124 -10.96 4.06 -13.35
N VAL A 125 -12.20 4.56 -13.32
CA VAL A 125 -12.55 5.62 -12.37
C VAL A 125 -12.52 5.15 -10.91
N ASP A 126 -13.02 3.94 -10.64
CA ASP A 126 -13.10 3.37 -9.29
C ASP A 126 -11.91 2.43 -8.98
N LEU A 127 -11.09 2.11 -9.99
CA LEU A 127 -9.91 1.24 -9.86
C LEU A 127 -10.22 -0.11 -9.15
N PRO A 128 -11.18 -0.90 -9.67
CA PRO A 128 -11.67 -2.10 -8.99
C PRO A 128 -10.53 -3.07 -8.68
N PHE A 129 -10.61 -3.74 -7.53
CA PHE A 129 -9.63 -4.69 -6.99
C PHE A 129 -8.27 -4.10 -6.55
N LEU A 130 -7.96 -2.84 -6.84
CA LEU A 130 -6.63 -2.27 -6.58
C LEU A 130 -6.26 -2.36 -5.08
N ALA A 131 -7.15 -1.88 -4.21
CA ALA A 131 -6.92 -1.91 -2.75
C ALA A 131 -6.72 -3.33 -2.23
N GLN A 132 -7.55 -4.27 -2.69
CA GLN A 132 -7.50 -5.68 -2.28
C GLN A 132 -6.17 -6.34 -2.67
N GLU A 133 -5.67 -6.12 -3.88
CA GLU A 133 -4.42 -6.72 -4.36
C GLU A 133 -3.20 -6.19 -3.58
N PHE A 134 -3.15 -4.88 -3.29
CA PHE A 134 -2.08 -4.30 -2.47
C PHE A 134 -2.16 -4.74 -1.01
N GLN A 135 -3.35 -4.83 -0.42
CA GLN A 135 -3.53 -5.36 0.92
C GLN A 135 -3.11 -6.83 1.00
N ALA A 136 -3.46 -7.65 0.00
CA ALA A 136 -3.03 -9.04 -0.09
C ALA A 136 -1.50 -9.17 -0.20
N ALA A 137 -0.87 -8.32 -1.03
CA ALA A 137 0.58 -8.26 -1.12
C ALA A 137 1.22 -7.85 0.22
N TRP A 138 0.66 -6.84 0.89
CA TRP A 138 1.16 -6.35 2.17
C TRP A 138 1.06 -7.40 3.30
N LYS A 139 -0.02 -8.20 3.33
CA LYS A 139 -0.19 -9.30 4.30
C LYS A 139 0.93 -10.35 4.27
N THR A 140 1.73 -10.39 3.21
CA THR A 140 2.88 -11.30 3.04
C THR A 140 4.22 -10.55 2.98
N ALA A 141 4.22 -9.28 3.39
CA ALA A 141 5.40 -8.41 3.31
C ALA A 141 6.48 -8.76 4.36
N ASP A 142 6.13 -9.57 5.35
CA ASP A 142 7.06 -10.16 6.31
C ASP A 142 8.13 -11.02 5.61
N LYS A 143 7.71 -11.76 4.58
CA LYS A 143 8.58 -12.62 3.75
C LYS A 143 9.46 -11.85 2.76
N LEU A 144 9.22 -10.55 2.57
CA LEU A 144 10.01 -9.73 1.65
C LEU A 144 11.34 -9.32 2.29
N PRO A 145 12.43 -9.21 1.51
CA PRO A 145 13.64 -8.52 1.97
C PRO A 145 13.32 -7.10 2.45
N ALA A 146 14.02 -6.61 3.46
CA ALA A 146 13.78 -5.31 4.09
C ALA A 146 13.68 -4.16 3.06
N ARG A 147 14.57 -4.15 2.05
CA ARG A 147 14.54 -3.16 0.97
C ARG A 147 13.24 -3.20 0.15
N GLN A 148 12.79 -4.40 -0.25
CA GLN A 148 11.56 -4.54 -1.04
C GLN A 148 10.32 -4.17 -0.22
N ARG A 149 10.31 -4.50 1.08
CA ARG A 149 9.25 -4.11 2.01
C ARG A 149 9.18 -2.58 2.14
N HIS A 150 10.33 -1.93 2.33
CA HIS A 150 10.43 -0.48 2.36
C HIS A 150 9.91 0.15 1.06
N ASN A 151 10.38 -0.32 -0.09
CA ASN A 151 9.95 0.18 -1.40
C ASN A 151 8.43 0.04 -1.60
N LEU A 152 7.86 -1.14 -1.27
CA LEU A 152 6.42 -1.36 -1.37
C LEU A 152 5.64 -0.45 -0.42
N SER A 153 6.10 -0.30 0.82
CA SER A 153 5.46 0.59 1.81
C SER A 153 5.43 2.05 1.33
N ALA A 154 6.57 2.55 0.85
CA ALA A 154 6.68 3.91 0.29
C ALA A 154 5.79 4.10 -0.95
N PHE A 155 5.67 3.08 -1.80
CA PHE A 155 4.76 3.13 -2.93
C PHE A 155 3.30 3.24 -2.48
N ILE A 156 2.85 2.41 -1.54
CA ILE A 156 1.48 2.45 -1.01
C ILE A 156 1.22 3.80 -0.34
N ALA A 157 2.11 4.26 0.54
CA ALA A 157 1.99 5.54 1.21
C ALA A 157 1.82 6.71 0.23
N ARG A 158 2.53 6.69 -0.90
CA ARG A 158 2.46 7.71 -1.94
C ARG A 158 1.13 7.73 -2.67
N ILE A 159 0.59 6.57 -3.07
CA ILE A 159 -0.73 6.54 -3.72
C ILE A 159 -1.85 6.89 -2.73
N SER A 160 -1.71 6.52 -1.46
CA SER A 160 -2.61 6.97 -0.38
C SER A 160 -2.53 8.48 -0.20
N ALA A 161 -1.35 9.09 -0.26
CA ALA A 161 -1.19 10.54 -0.18
C ALA A 161 -1.96 11.27 -1.31
N TRP A 162 -2.17 10.64 -2.47
CA TRP A 162 -2.96 11.22 -3.57
C TRP A 162 -4.46 10.94 -3.48
N GLY A 163 -4.91 10.18 -2.48
CA GLY A 163 -6.32 9.83 -2.30
C GLY A 163 -6.82 8.76 -3.25
N ILE A 164 -5.92 7.91 -3.74
CA ILE A 164 -6.29 6.72 -4.49
C ILE A 164 -6.79 5.68 -3.48
N CYS A 165 -8.03 5.20 -3.64
CA CYS A 165 -8.64 4.23 -2.73
C CYS A 165 -8.48 4.64 -1.26
N ASP A 166 -8.89 5.88 -0.95
CA ASP A 166 -9.03 6.31 0.44
C ASP A 166 -10.38 5.83 1.00
N PRO A 167 -10.40 5.27 2.22
CA PRO A 167 -9.30 5.11 3.16
C PRO A 167 -8.63 3.71 3.13
N GLU A 168 -8.93 2.88 2.14
CA GLU A 168 -8.67 1.44 2.16
C GLU A 168 -7.19 1.06 2.34
N PHE A 169 -6.24 1.84 1.83
CA PHE A 169 -4.80 1.53 1.96
C PHE A 169 -4.23 1.73 3.37
N PHE A 170 -4.88 2.52 4.23
CA PHE A 170 -4.34 2.86 5.55
C PHE A 170 -4.34 1.67 6.53
N VAL A 171 -5.02 0.56 6.18
CA VAL A 171 -4.85 -0.70 6.91
C VAL A 171 -3.41 -1.24 6.83
N CYS A 172 -2.70 -0.99 5.72
CA CYS A 172 -1.29 -1.33 5.58
C CYS A 172 -0.41 -0.47 6.51
N ALA A 173 -0.75 0.82 6.65
CA ALA A 173 -0.08 1.73 7.58
C ALA A 173 -0.26 1.27 9.04
N LEU A 174 -1.49 0.95 9.46
CA LEU A 174 -1.76 0.42 10.80
C LEU A 174 -0.99 -0.87 11.06
N SER A 175 -1.01 -1.80 10.10
CA SER A 175 -0.26 -3.06 10.21
C SER A 175 1.23 -2.81 10.46
N ILE A 176 1.89 -1.94 9.69
CA ILE A 176 3.32 -1.68 9.89
C ILE A 176 3.60 -0.88 11.16
N PHE A 177 2.71 0.02 11.58
CA PHE A 177 2.87 0.77 12.83
C PHE A 177 2.70 -0.11 14.05
N THR A 178 1.70 -0.99 14.05
CA THR A 178 1.50 -1.98 15.11
C THR A 178 2.73 -2.86 15.22
N ASP A 179 3.22 -3.40 14.10
CA ASP A 179 4.43 -4.22 14.11
C ASP A 179 5.66 -3.45 14.60
N THR A 180 5.89 -2.24 14.11
CA THR A 180 7.14 -1.49 14.39
C THR A 180 7.15 -0.85 15.77
N PHE A 181 6.03 -0.27 16.21
CA PHE A 181 5.98 0.59 17.40
C PHE A 181 5.24 -0.04 18.58
N GLU A 182 4.21 -0.86 18.31
CA GLU A 182 3.30 -1.38 19.34
C GLU A 182 3.59 -2.84 19.74
N THR A 183 4.36 -3.59 18.95
CA THR A 183 4.75 -4.97 19.26
C THR A 183 6.19 -5.03 19.78
N ARG A 184 6.42 -5.87 20.81
CA ARG A 184 7.78 -6.11 21.32
C ARG A 184 8.62 -6.82 20.27
N ARG A 185 9.64 -6.14 19.78
CA ARG A 185 10.59 -6.67 18.79
C ARG A 185 12.01 -6.26 19.16
N PRO A 186 13.02 -7.10 18.89
CA PRO A 186 14.40 -6.72 19.10
C PRO A 186 14.79 -5.60 18.12
N LEU A 187 15.74 -4.75 18.51
CA LEU A 187 16.23 -3.68 17.64
C LEU A 187 16.88 -4.26 16.38
N THR A 188 17.81 -5.20 16.57
CA THR A 188 18.55 -5.94 15.54
C THR A 188 18.21 -7.44 15.61
N ALA A 189 18.53 -8.19 14.56
CA ALA A 189 18.40 -9.65 14.60
C ALA A 189 19.22 -10.23 15.78
N VAL A 190 18.60 -11.12 16.56
CA VAL A 190 19.29 -11.85 17.63
C VAL A 190 19.85 -13.13 17.00
N ASN A 191 21.15 -13.37 17.13
CA ASN A 191 21.82 -14.54 16.54
C ASN A 191 21.42 -15.88 17.18
N ASP A 192 20.65 -15.84 18.27
CA ASP A 192 20.25 -17.03 19.00
C ASP A 192 18.96 -17.62 18.42
N GLN A 193 19.08 -18.85 17.92
CA GLN A 193 18.09 -19.66 17.20
C GLN A 193 16.82 -20.02 18.01
N GLN A 194 16.46 -19.25 19.03
CA GLN A 194 15.39 -19.59 19.99
C GLN A 194 14.38 -18.47 20.26
N GLY A 195 14.36 -17.39 19.48
CA GLY A 195 13.51 -16.22 19.74
C GLY A 195 12.70 -15.69 18.57
N GLY A 196 11.75 -16.48 18.03
CA GLY A 196 10.59 -16.02 17.23
C GLY A 196 10.85 -15.52 15.80
N ASP A 197 9.98 -15.91 14.86
CA ASP A 197 9.92 -15.48 13.45
C ASP A 197 9.67 -13.96 13.23
N LEU A 198 9.88 -13.13 14.25
CA LEU A 198 9.55 -11.71 14.22
C LEU A 198 10.72 -10.89 13.68
N LEU A 199 10.42 -10.13 12.61
CA LEU A 199 11.35 -9.16 12.04
C LEU A 199 11.81 -8.12 13.06
N PRO A 200 13.10 -7.75 13.07
CA PRO A 200 13.64 -6.73 13.96
C PRO A 200 13.19 -5.32 13.55
N ILE A 201 13.26 -4.37 14.48
CA ILE A 201 12.85 -2.98 14.24
C ILE A 201 13.65 -2.36 13.09
N ILE A 202 14.95 -2.65 12.96
CA ILE A 202 15.77 -2.13 11.86
C ILE A 202 15.23 -2.48 10.47
N ASP A 203 14.52 -3.60 10.32
CA ASP A 203 13.98 -4.08 9.04
C ASP A 203 12.57 -3.55 8.77
N LEU A 204 11.88 -3.02 9.79
CA LEU A 204 10.51 -2.52 9.71
C LEU A 204 10.46 -0.99 9.68
N LEU A 205 11.36 -0.33 10.41
CA LEU A 205 11.37 1.11 10.59
C LEU A 205 11.40 1.91 9.27
N PRO A 206 12.18 1.54 8.22
CA PRO A 206 12.13 2.25 6.95
C PRO A 206 10.73 2.24 6.32
N ALA A 207 10.06 1.08 6.36
CA ALA A 207 8.71 0.94 5.84
C ALA A 207 7.70 1.79 6.62
N ALA A 208 7.81 1.86 7.95
CA ALA A 208 6.95 2.69 8.79
C ALA A 208 7.21 4.19 8.57
N VAL A 209 8.47 4.63 8.59
CA VAL A 209 8.80 6.06 8.46
C VAL A 209 8.39 6.63 7.11
N ALA A 210 8.45 5.84 6.03
CA ALA A 210 7.98 6.25 4.71
C ALA A 210 6.51 6.74 4.72
N TRP A 211 5.64 6.15 5.55
CA TRP A 211 4.26 6.61 5.69
C TRP A 211 4.15 8.00 6.29
N PHE A 212 4.97 8.31 7.30
CA PHE A 212 4.99 9.64 7.87
C PHE A 212 5.57 10.66 6.88
N GLU A 213 6.69 10.33 6.24
CA GLU A 213 7.34 11.23 5.26
C GLU A 213 6.42 11.57 4.07
N LEU A 214 5.62 10.61 3.59
CA LEU A 214 4.78 10.80 2.42
C LEU A 214 3.33 11.22 2.74
N CYS A 215 2.80 10.82 3.89
CA CYS A 215 1.36 10.82 4.16
C CYS A 215 0.97 11.23 5.59
N ALA A 216 1.89 11.80 6.39
CA ALA A 216 1.60 12.17 7.78
C ALA A 216 0.37 13.05 7.96
N TYR A 217 0.11 14.00 7.06
CA TYR A 217 -1.07 14.88 7.14
C TYR A 217 -2.40 14.12 7.07
N LYS A 218 -2.48 13.04 6.29
CA LYS A 218 -3.68 12.19 6.23
C LYS A 218 -3.80 11.32 7.47
N ILE A 219 -2.68 10.77 7.93
CA ILE A 219 -2.64 9.97 9.18
C ILE A 219 -3.09 10.84 10.35
N GLU A 220 -2.62 12.09 10.45
CA GLU A 220 -3.07 13.06 11.45
C GLU A 220 -4.59 13.26 11.35
N SER A 221 -5.10 13.52 10.15
CA SER A 221 -6.54 13.69 9.93
C SER A 221 -7.37 12.46 10.33
N LEU A 222 -6.87 11.25 10.10
CA LEU A 222 -7.52 10.00 10.51
C LEU A 222 -7.48 9.82 12.05
N CYS A 223 -6.36 10.15 12.68
CA CYS A 223 -6.23 10.14 14.14
C CYS A 223 -7.17 11.14 14.82
N LEU A 224 -7.45 12.28 14.18
CA LEU A 224 -8.37 13.30 14.67
C LEU A 224 -9.84 12.96 14.43
N SER A 225 -10.17 12.28 13.32
CA SER A 225 -11.56 11.92 13.01
C SER A 225 -12.06 10.73 13.83
N ALA A 226 -11.16 9.88 14.33
CA ALA A 226 -11.47 8.66 15.10
C ALA A 226 -12.47 7.72 14.38
N GLN A 227 -12.41 7.67 13.04
CA GLN A 227 -13.33 6.90 12.21
C GLN A 227 -12.64 5.73 11.51
N GLY A 228 -13.32 4.57 11.54
CA GLY A 228 -12.96 3.38 10.76
C GLY A 228 -11.87 2.50 11.38
N PHE A 229 -11.58 1.39 10.69
CA PHE A 229 -10.51 0.44 11.04
C PHE A 229 -10.68 -0.35 12.35
N GLU A 230 -11.94 -0.67 12.72
CA GLU A 230 -12.27 -1.46 13.92
C GLU A 230 -11.58 -2.83 13.99
N THR A 231 -11.18 -3.37 12.84
CA THR A 231 -10.45 -4.65 12.74
C THR A 231 -8.95 -4.53 13.04
N SER A 232 -8.40 -3.32 13.12
CA SER A 232 -6.97 -3.07 13.33
C SER A 232 -6.68 -2.77 14.81
N THR A 233 -6.42 -3.82 15.58
CA THR A 233 -6.19 -3.73 17.04
C THR A 233 -4.79 -3.21 17.38
N ILE A 234 -4.61 -2.70 18.60
CA ILE A 234 -3.30 -2.28 19.12
C ILE A 234 -2.41 -3.49 19.45
N GLY A 235 -1.10 -3.29 19.31
CA GLY A 235 -0.08 -4.20 19.83
C GLY A 235 0.09 -4.14 21.36
N ASP A 236 0.86 -5.09 21.90
CA ASP A 236 0.99 -5.30 23.36
C ASP A 236 1.59 -4.10 24.10
N LEU A 237 2.59 -3.42 23.54
CA LEU A 237 3.22 -2.25 24.17
C LEU A 237 2.23 -1.08 24.28
N ALA A 238 1.40 -0.88 23.25
CA ALA A 238 0.37 0.15 23.28
C ALA A 238 -0.73 -0.19 24.32
N ARG A 239 -1.08 -1.47 24.45
CA ARG A 239 -2.05 -1.93 25.45
C ARG A 239 -1.54 -1.71 26.87
N GLU A 240 -0.28 -2.02 27.12
CA GLU A 240 0.38 -1.79 28.41
C GLU A 240 0.51 -0.31 28.75
N ALA A 241 0.74 0.53 27.73
CA ALA A 241 0.71 1.99 27.86
C ALA A 241 -0.72 2.57 27.95
N GLN A 242 -1.75 1.73 28.03
CA GLN A 242 -3.16 2.11 28.17
C GLN A 242 -3.64 3.03 27.04
N VAL A 243 -3.15 2.80 25.81
CA VAL A 243 -3.62 3.52 24.62
C VAL A 243 -5.09 3.18 24.34
N PHE A 244 -5.93 4.21 24.23
CA PHE A 244 -7.36 4.08 23.95
C PHE A 244 -7.83 5.09 22.88
N PRO A 245 -8.69 4.73 21.92
CA PRO A 245 -9.27 3.40 21.68
C PRO A 245 -8.23 2.33 21.31
N ASP A 246 -8.60 1.06 21.51
CA ASP A 246 -7.76 -0.11 21.24
C ASP A 246 -7.79 -0.56 19.77
N THR A 247 -8.55 0.14 18.93
CA THR A 247 -8.68 -0.12 17.48
C THR A 247 -8.50 1.15 16.66
N GLY A 248 -8.14 0.98 15.38
CA GLY A 248 -8.09 2.04 14.38
C GLY A 248 -7.07 3.15 14.64
N PHE A 249 -7.29 4.32 14.04
CA PHE A 249 -6.47 5.51 14.27
C PHE A 249 -7.00 6.33 15.44
N SER A 250 -6.10 6.88 16.24
CA SER A 250 -6.45 7.78 17.34
C SER A 250 -5.32 8.74 17.67
N THR A 251 -5.66 9.85 18.32
CA THR A 251 -4.68 10.81 18.85
C THR A 251 -3.75 10.16 19.88
N SER A 252 -4.26 9.23 20.70
CA SER A 252 -3.46 8.49 21.68
C SER A 252 -2.44 7.57 21.01
N ARG A 253 -2.82 6.85 19.94
CA ARG A 253 -1.88 6.05 19.13
C ARG A 253 -0.83 6.92 18.45
N TRP A 254 -1.22 8.08 17.90
CA TRP A 254 -0.28 9.04 17.32
C TRP A 254 0.81 9.45 18.31
N LEU A 255 0.40 9.85 19.52
CA LEU A 255 1.32 10.24 20.59
C LEU A 255 2.20 9.07 21.04
N PHE A 256 1.64 7.86 21.11
CA PHE A 256 2.38 6.65 21.43
C PHE A 256 3.44 6.33 20.37
N TRP A 257 3.09 6.29 19.08
CA TRP A 257 4.06 6.06 17.99
C TRP A 257 5.16 7.13 17.97
N ARG A 258 4.79 8.39 18.22
CA ARG A 258 5.79 9.47 18.31
C ARG A 258 6.77 9.22 19.46
N ARG A 259 6.30 8.85 20.66
CA ARG A 259 7.18 8.51 21.78
C ARG A 259 8.08 7.31 21.45
N ARG A 260 7.54 6.29 20.78
CA ARG A 260 8.33 5.12 20.35
C ARG A 260 9.43 5.50 19.35
N LEU A 261 9.17 6.41 18.42
CA LEU A 261 10.20 6.94 17.52
C LEU A 261 11.29 7.71 18.27
N GLU A 262 10.92 8.47 19.30
CA GLU A 262 11.88 9.15 20.18
C GLU A 262 12.75 8.13 20.94
N GLU A 263 12.16 7.08 21.49
CA GLU A 263 12.93 6.03 22.17
C GLU A 263 13.89 5.31 21.21
N ILE A 264 13.44 5.00 19.98
CA ILE A 264 14.29 4.39 18.95
C ILE A 264 15.39 5.36 18.47
N SER A 265 15.17 6.67 18.50
CA SER A 265 16.19 7.65 18.06
C SER A 265 17.40 7.74 18.99
N HIS A 266 17.33 7.16 20.18
CA HIS A 266 18.44 7.09 21.14
C HIS A 266 19.21 5.75 21.08
N CYS A 267 18.92 4.88 20.12
CA CYS A 267 19.64 3.61 19.99
C CYS A 267 21.07 3.79 19.43
N ASP A 268 21.95 2.81 19.70
CA ASP A 268 23.35 2.84 19.26
C ASP A 268 23.52 2.64 17.74
N HIS A 269 22.48 2.23 17.02
CA HIS A 269 22.53 2.04 15.58
C HIS A 269 22.28 3.36 14.83
N ALA A 270 23.36 4.06 14.48
CA ALA A 270 23.34 5.43 13.96
C ALA A 270 22.33 5.67 12.81
N GLU A 271 22.24 4.76 11.83
CA GLU A 271 21.31 4.92 10.70
C GLU A 271 19.84 4.80 11.15
N THR A 272 19.56 3.87 12.07
CA THR A 272 18.22 3.65 12.64
C THR A 272 17.82 4.80 13.53
N ALA A 273 18.74 5.27 14.37
CA ALA A 273 18.55 6.44 15.21
C ALA A 273 18.22 7.68 14.38
N ALA A 274 18.99 7.93 13.31
CA ALA A 274 18.77 9.05 12.40
C ALA A 274 17.42 8.95 11.66
N LEU A 275 17.04 7.75 11.22
CA LEU A 275 15.76 7.50 10.55
C LEU A 275 14.57 7.70 11.51
N ALA A 276 14.66 7.18 12.73
CA ALA A 276 13.63 7.38 13.75
C ALA A 276 13.47 8.86 14.11
N GLN A 277 14.59 9.59 14.23
CA GLN A 277 14.56 11.04 14.46
C GLN A 277 13.89 11.81 13.32
N ARG A 278 14.08 11.39 12.05
CA ARG A 278 13.37 11.99 10.92
C ARG A 278 11.87 11.75 11.02
N GLY A 279 11.44 10.51 11.24
CA GLY A 279 10.03 10.17 11.45
C GLY A 279 9.40 10.98 12.58
N TRP A 280 10.10 11.09 13.71
CA TRP A 280 9.65 11.88 14.87
C TRP A 280 9.45 13.35 14.52
N LYS A 281 10.40 13.98 13.81
CA LYS A 281 10.31 15.39 13.38
C LYS A 281 9.14 15.63 12.43
N VAL A 282 8.90 14.71 11.49
CA VAL A 282 7.77 14.79 10.56
C VAL A 282 6.45 14.70 11.32
N MET A 283 6.32 13.76 12.25
CA MET A 283 5.12 13.66 13.10
C MET A 283 4.95 14.85 14.04
N GLN A 284 6.04 15.46 14.51
CA GLN A 284 5.96 16.68 15.30
C GLN A 284 5.37 17.83 14.47
N SER A 285 5.88 18.03 13.26
CA SER A 285 5.42 19.11 12.37
C SER A 285 3.97 18.94 11.92
N TRP A 286 3.56 17.71 11.55
CA TRP A 286 2.18 17.46 11.12
C TRP A 286 1.20 17.28 12.28
N GLY A 287 1.68 17.05 13.50
CA GLY A 287 0.85 16.74 14.66
C GLY A 287 0.51 17.94 15.55
N GLU A 288 0.79 19.16 15.13
CA GLU A 288 0.57 20.37 15.93
C GLU A 288 -0.87 20.50 16.43
N ARG A 289 -1.87 20.11 15.61
CA ARG A 289 -3.28 20.17 16.01
C ARG A 289 -3.62 19.14 17.09
N ILE A 290 -3.07 17.93 16.97
CA ILE A 290 -3.22 16.87 17.98
C ILE A 290 -2.66 17.35 19.32
N LEU A 291 -1.49 18.00 19.32
CA LEU A 291 -0.86 18.52 20.53
C LEU A 291 -1.67 19.65 21.16
N ALA A 292 -2.17 20.60 20.36
CA ALA A 292 -2.97 21.72 20.85
C ALA A 292 -4.27 21.26 21.52
N ILE A 293 -4.93 20.24 20.96
CA ILE A 293 -6.14 19.66 21.55
C ILE A 293 -5.81 18.95 22.87
N ASN A 294 -4.71 18.20 22.91
CA ASN A 294 -4.34 17.47 24.12
C ASN A 294 -3.99 18.41 25.29
N SER A 295 -3.20 19.45 25.04
CA SER A 295 -2.88 20.46 26.06
C SER A 295 -4.12 21.22 26.57
N SER A 296 -5.12 21.44 25.71
CA SER A 296 -6.38 22.07 26.13
C SER A 296 -7.21 21.16 27.05
N ASN A 297 -7.17 19.84 26.82
CA ASN A 297 -7.87 18.87 27.66
C ASN A 297 -7.20 18.69 29.03
N ASP A 298 -5.87 18.82 29.10
CA ASP A 298 -5.11 18.74 30.37
C ASP A 298 -5.30 19.98 31.25
N LEU A 299 -5.55 21.16 30.67
CA LEU A 299 -5.85 22.41 31.39
C LEU A 299 -7.30 22.48 31.91
N GLY A 300 -8.18 21.59 31.45
CA GLY A 300 -9.59 21.53 31.83
C GLY A 300 -9.94 20.45 32.87
N ARG A 301 -8.93 19.75 33.41
CA ARG A 301 -9.05 18.78 34.52
C ARG A 301 -8.41 19.34 35.78
#